data_AF-A0AAV8XG42-F1
#
_entry.id   AF-A0AAV8XG42-F1
#
_cell.length_a   1.000
_cell.length_b   1.000
_cell.length_c   1.000
_cell.angle_alpha   90.00
_cell.angle_beta   90.00
_cell.angle_gamma   90.00
#
_symmetry.space_group_name_H-M   'P 1'
#
loop_
_entity.id
_entity.type
_entity.pdbx_description
1 polymer ?
#
loop_
_entity_poly.entity_id
_entity_poly.type
_entity_poly.pdbx_seq_one_letter_code
_entity_poly.pdbx_strand_id
1 'polypeptide(L)'
;MGYPIPVLLGVTMLVVIVQVHAVEPQDDIERLLLEPRNKADDLLKKLRAVVDKALVDAQKALDDAKNKVNEVADKVQNAAKEKMQGLQNEFRAELDKLKDKAKKAGVNIDDCLKENEDRLVNLPNQLSNDMVHCVSDKINEGISYAQDALNQVKKVVEEIENIKSSIKKCGHGIKSIKCLAKLALRIEKDITTLPTKIQADVAATVLLISKLKEQVQKCASSKVDKCEKDGKEILETIGLCVGKKIIDVDRAVADAQKALDDAKNKVNEVADKVQAEAKEKMQGFENDFKAELDKLKEKAKKAGVNIDDCLKGNEDRLVNLPNQLSNDMVHCVSDKINQGISYAQDALNHVKTIVDEIENIKGEIKACGHGIHAAKCLAKLTIKIEEDITTLPTTIEKDVAATVLLITKLKEEVEKCASSKVDQCENDGKKILESIS
;
A
#
# COMPACT_ATOMS: atom_id res chain seq x y z
N MET A 1 9.23 -78.06 65.66
CA MET A 1 9.54 -79.48 65.90
C MET A 1 10.95 -79.75 65.39
N GLY A 2 11.83 -80.33 66.21
CA GLY A 2 13.13 -80.87 65.76
C GLY A 2 14.40 -80.12 66.23
N TYR A 3 14.68 -80.14 67.54
CA TYR A 3 16.01 -80.03 68.18
C TYR A 3 16.85 -81.33 67.93
N PRO A 4 18.07 -81.57 68.47
CA PRO A 4 19.39 -81.01 68.12
C PRO A 4 20.58 -82.05 68.15
N ILE A 5 21.81 -81.66 67.73
CA ILE A 5 23.16 -82.01 68.31
C ILE A 5 23.56 -83.55 68.36
N PRO A 6 24.80 -84.08 68.64
CA PRO A 6 26.16 -83.54 68.95
C PRO A 6 27.37 -84.23 68.20
N VAL A 7 28.57 -83.85 68.67
CA VAL A 7 29.81 -84.65 68.87
C VAL A 7 30.92 -84.42 67.82
N LEU A 8 32.03 -83.75 68.11
CA LEU A 8 33.19 -83.96 69.03
C LEU A 8 34.38 -84.65 68.33
N LEU A 9 35.57 -84.16 68.70
CA LEU A 9 36.89 -84.78 68.70
C LEU A 9 37.71 -84.81 67.40
N GLY A 10 38.95 -84.33 67.52
CA GLY A 10 40.01 -84.68 66.60
C GLY A 10 41.18 -83.72 66.52
N VAL A 11 41.76 -83.33 67.67
CA VAL A 11 43.07 -82.69 67.70
C VAL A 11 44.09 -83.64 67.08
N THR A 12 44.67 -83.25 65.95
CA THR A 12 46.01 -83.70 65.54
C THR A 12 46.84 -82.47 65.22
N MET A 13 47.69 -82.14 66.20
CA MET A 13 48.82 -81.24 66.05
C MET A 13 49.78 -81.90 65.05
N LEU A 14 49.71 -81.49 63.79
CA LEU A 14 50.77 -81.73 62.83
C LEU A 14 51.68 -80.51 62.87
N VAL A 15 52.77 -80.65 63.60
CA VAL A 15 53.94 -79.77 63.53
C VAL A 15 54.51 -79.94 62.12
N VAL A 16 54.02 -79.13 61.18
CA VAL A 16 54.69 -78.93 59.91
C VAL A 16 55.86 -78.00 60.19
N ILE A 17 57.04 -78.60 60.26
CA ILE A 17 58.32 -77.92 60.09
C ILE A 17 58.30 -77.35 58.68
N VAL A 18 57.84 -76.11 58.53
CA VAL A 18 58.03 -75.34 57.30
C VAL A 18 59.53 -75.09 57.23
N GLN A 19 60.21 -75.85 56.37
CA GLN A 19 61.47 -75.42 55.80
C GLN A 19 61.19 -74.10 55.09
N VAL A 20 61.47 -73.00 55.79
CA VAL A 20 61.60 -71.66 55.21
C VAL A 20 62.77 -71.74 54.25
N HIS A 21 62.49 -72.20 53.04
CA HIS A 21 63.27 -71.76 51.90
C HIS A 21 63.07 -70.25 51.89
N ALA A 22 64.16 -69.51 51.98
CA ALA A 22 64.20 -68.09 51.71
C ALA A 22 63.76 -67.90 50.24
N VAL A 23 62.44 -67.92 50.02
CA VAL A 23 61.80 -67.30 48.88
C VAL A 23 62.10 -65.82 49.09
N GLU A 24 62.87 -65.24 48.19
CA GLU A 24 63.13 -63.80 48.15
C GLU A 24 61.77 -63.07 48.14
N PRO A 25 61.32 -62.46 49.26
CA PRO A 25 59.94 -61.97 49.40
C PRO A 25 59.69 -60.66 48.63
N GLN A 26 60.69 -60.16 47.90
CA GLN A 26 60.62 -58.87 47.22
C GLN A 26 59.81 -58.96 45.93
N ASP A 27 59.92 -60.05 45.17
CA ASP A 27 59.23 -60.19 43.87
C ASP A 27 57.71 -60.32 44.03
N ASP A 28 57.21 -61.06 45.02
CA ASP A 28 55.77 -61.25 45.23
C ASP A 28 55.08 -60.00 45.79
N ILE A 29 55.77 -59.21 46.63
CA ILE A 29 55.25 -57.94 47.15
C ILE A 29 55.23 -56.89 46.05
N GLU A 30 56.25 -56.84 45.19
CA GLU A 30 56.28 -55.94 44.04
C GLU A 30 55.15 -56.27 43.04
N ARG A 31 54.88 -57.57 42.79
CA ARG A 31 53.74 -58.02 41.97
C ARG A 31 52.38 -57.60 42.55
N LEU A 32 52.18 -57.78 43.86
CA LEU A 32 50.97 -57.37 44.59
C LEU A 32 50.74 -55.85 44.57
N LEU A 33 51.80 -55.05 44.41
CA LEU A 33 51.74 -53.60 44.34
C LEU A 33 51.55 -53.05 42.91
N LEU A 34 52.02 -53.78 41.88
CA LEU A 34 51.91 -53.41 40.47
C LEU A 34 50.53 -53.73 39.88
N GLU A 35 49.92 -54.84 40.27
CA GLU A 35 48.66 -55.31 39.69
C GLU A 35 47.49 -54.31 39.83
N PRO A 36 47.25 -53.68 41.01
CA PRO A 36 46.16 -52.71 41.16
C PRO A 36 46.37 -51.43 40.35
N ARG A 37 47.62 -51.03 40.15
CA ARG A 37 47.97 -49.85 39.35
C ARG A 37 47.73 -50.11 37.88
N ASN A 38 48.24 -51.24 37.37
CA ASN A 38 48.03 -51.66 35.99
C ASN A 38 46.54 -51.78 35.68
N LYS A 39 45.75 -52.34 36.60
CA LYS A 39 44.29 -52.40 36.46
C LYS A 39 43.65 -51.01 36.40
N ALA A 40 44.03 -50.08 37.28
CA ALA A 40 43.51 -48.71 37.25
C ALA A 40 43.89 -47.96 35.97
N ASP A 41 45.12 -48.13 35.46
CA ASP A 41 45.58 -47.54 34.21
C ASP A 41 44.85 -48.14 32.99
N ASP A 42 44.61 -49.45 32.96
CA ASP A 42 43.85 -50.10 31.88
C ASP A 42 42.37 -49.71 31.90
N LEU A 43 41.77 -49.59 33.09
CA LEU A 43 40.43 -49.03 33.24
C LEU A 43 40.39 -47.56 32.77
N LEU A 44 41.40 -46.76 33.09
CA LEU A 44 41.48 -45.37 32.63
C LEU A 44 41.62 -45.29 31.09
N LYS A 45 42.42 -46.17 30.46
CA LYS A 45 42.50 -46.27 29.00
C LYS A 45 41.15 -46.63 28.40
N LYS A 46 40.43 -47.59 29.00
CA LYS A 46 39.08 -47.98 28.57
C LYS A 46 38.09 -46.83 28.72
N LEU A 47 38.13 -46.10 29.84
CA LEU A 47 37.31 -44.91 30.06
C LEU A 47 37.54 -43.86 28.97
N ARG A 48 38.82 -43.54 28.69
CA ARG A 48 39.18 -42.61 27.61
C ARG A 48 38.61 -43.04 26.27
N ALA A 49 38.84 -44.30 25.87
CA ALA A 49 38.36 -44.80 24.59
C ALA A 49 36.83 -44.72 24.44
N VAL A 50 36.08 -45.04 25.50
CA VAL A 50 34.60 -44.96 25.45
C VAL A 50 34.13 -43.50 25.45
N VAL A 51 34.76 -42.62 26.22
CA VAL A 51 34.42 -41.19 26.21
C VAL A 51 34.79 -40.56 24.87
N ASP A 52 35.98 -40.79 24.32
CA ASP A 52 36.40 -40.29 23.01
C ASP A 52 35.43 -40.69 21.90
N LYS A 53 34.95 -41.95 21.92
CA LYS A 53 33.92 -42.39 21.00
C LYS A 53 32.62 -41.60 21.18
N ALA A 54 32.16 -41.43 22.43
CA ALA A 54 30.98 -40.63 22.74
C ALA A 54 31.15 -39.15 22.32
N LEU A 55 32.36 -38.58 22.39
CA LEU A 55 32.67 -37.23 21.90
C LEU A 55 32.50 -37.11 20.39
N VAL A 56 33.02 -38.09 19.63
CA VAL A 56 32.90 -38.12 18.17
C VAL A 56 31.43 -38.25 17.77
N ASP A 57 30.69 -39.15 18.42
CA ASP A 57 29.26 -39.34 18.16
C ASP A 57 28.45 -38.08 18.54
N ALA A 58 28.80 -37.42 19.64
CA ALA A 58 28.22 -36.15 20.08
C ALA A 58 28.43 -35.02 19.05
N GLN A 59 29.67 -34.83 18.61
CA GLN A 59 30.03 -33.83 17.61
C GLN A 59 29.24 -34.07 16.31
N LYS A 60 29.22 -35.31 15.83
CA LYS A 60 28.46 -35.68 14.63
C LYS A 60 26.97 -35.39 14.77
N ALA A 61 26.35 -35.74 15.91
CA ALA A 61 24.93 -35.50 16.12
C ALA A 61 24.58 -34.00 16.17
N LEU A 62 25.43 -33.18 16.78
CA LEU A 62 25.26 -31.72 16.83
C LEU A 62 25.47 -31.08 15.45
N ASP A 63 26.47 -31.53 14.69
CA ASP A 63 26.72 -31.07 13.32
C ASP A 63 25.56 -31.44 12.39
N ASP A 64 25.04 -32.68 12.48
CA ASP A 64 23.86 -33.12 11.72
C ASP A 64 22.62 -32.28 12.07
N ALA A 65 22.42 -31.95 13.35
CA ALA A 65 21.31 -31.10 13.78
C ALA A 65 21.45 -29.66 13.26
N LYS A 66 22.66 -29.09 13.30
CA LYS A 66 22.98 -27.77 12.75
C LYS A 66 22.73 -27.73 11.24
N ASN A 67 23.22 -28.72 10.50
CA ASN A 67 23.05 -28.81 9.05
C ASN A 67 21.56 -28.86 8.67
N LYS A 68 20.75 -29.64 9.40
CA LYS A 68 19.29 -29.69 9.18
C LYS A 68 18.61 -28.34 9.39
N VAL A 69 19.02 -27.56 10.40
CA VAL A 69 18.45 -26.22 10.63
C VAL A 69 18.86 -25.26 9.51
N ASN A 70 20.12 -25.30 9.05
CA ASN A 70 20.57 -24.50 7.92
C ASN A 70 19.82 -24.84 6.63
N GLU A 71 19.65 -26.11 6.31
CA GLU A 71 18.87 -26.53 5.13
C GLU A 71 17.41 -26.06 5.18
N VAL A 72 16.79 -26.10 6.37
CA VAL A 72 15.45 -25.53 6.58
C VAL A 72 15.46 -24.03 6.34
N ALA A 73 16.44 -23.33 6.93
CA ALA A 73 16.56 -21.88 6.80
C ALA A 73 16.69 -21.45 5.33
N ASP A 74 17.57 -22.09 4.56
CA ASP A 74 17.74 -21.80 3.14
C ASP A 74 16.45 -22.02 2.36
N LYS A 75 15.79 -23.17 2.57
CA LYS A 75 14.50 -23.49 1.90
C LYS A 75 13.41 -22.47 2.24
N VAL A 76 13.29 -22.12 3.52
CA VAL A 76 12.27 -21.20 4.03
C VAL A 76 12.54 -19.77 3.53
N GLN A 77 13.79 -19.31 3.57
CA GLN A 77 14.17 -17.99 3.06
C GLN A 77 13.93 -17.87 1.56
N ASN A 78 14.28 -18.88 0.77
CA ASN A 78 14.05 -18.88 -0.67
C ASN A 78 12.55 -18.84 -1.00
N ALA A 79 11.75 -19.72 -0.40
CA ALA A 79 10.32 -19.73 -0.61
C ALA A 79 9.64 -18.39 -0.22
N ALA A 80 10.08 -17.78 0.88
CA ALA A 80 9.57 -16.49 1.31
C ALA A 80 10.00 -15.35 0.38
N LYS A 81 11.24 -15.35 -0.13
CA LYS A 81 11.71 -14.39 -1.14
C LYS A 81 10.90 -14.49 -2.43
N GLU A 82 10.69 -15.70 -2.94
CA GLU A 82 9.86 -15.94 -4.12
C GLU A 82 8.43 -15.43 -3.92
N LYS A 83 7.81 -15.71 -2.76
CA LYS A 83 6.48 -15.21 -2.44
C LYS A 83 6.43 -13.68 -2.34
N MET A 84 7.43 -13.05 -1.70
CA MET A 84 7.54 -11.59 -1.64
C MET A 84 7.76 -10.95 -3.02
N GLN A 85 8.50 -11.59 -3.91
CA GLN A 85 8.66 -11.15 -5.31
C GLN A 85 7.33 -11.26 -6.08
N GLY A 86 6.57 -12.34 -5.85
CA GLY A 86 5.21 -12.47 -6.37
C GLY A 86 4.32 -11.30 -5.95
N LEU A 87 4.28 -11.02 -4.64
CA LEU A 87 3.56 -9.87 -4.08
C LEU A 87 4.04 -8.53 -4.67
N GLN A 88 5.35 -8.35 -4.87
CA GLN A 88 5.88 -7.13 -5.52
C GLN A 88 5.29 -6.90 -6.91
N ASN A 89 5.17 -7.96 -7.71
CA ASN A 89 4.61 -7.88 -9.05
C ASN A 89 3.10 -7.61 -9.01
N GLU A 90 2.38 -8.23 -8.08
CA GLU A 90 0.95 -7.97 -7.85
C GLU A 90 0.72 -6.50 -7.45
N PHE A 91 1.51 -5.98 -6.51
CA PHE A 91 1.41 -4.60 -6.07
C PHE A 91 1.71 -3.60 -7.19
N ARG A 92 2.72 -3.86 -8.01
CA ARG A 92 3.01 -3.04 -9.20
C ARG A 92 1.84 -3.05 -10.18
N ALA A 93 1.27 -4.22 -10.47
CA ALA A 93 0.14 -4.32 -11.38
C ALA A 93 -1.11 -3.59 -10.85
N GLU A 94 -1.36 -3.62 -9.54
CA GLU A 94 -2.45 -2.85 -8.94
C GLU A 94 -2.19 -1.35 -8.93
N LEU A 95 -0.95 -0.93 -8.64
CA LEU A 95 -0.54 0.46 -8.72
C LEU A 95 -0.70 1.00 -10.16
N ASP A 96 -0.27 0.24 -11.16
CA ASP A 96 -0.43 0.61 -12.58
C ASP A 96 -1.92 0.75 -12.95
N LYS A 97 -2.80 -0.12 -12.45
CA LYS A 97 -4.25 0.04 -12.63
C LYS A 97 -4.78 1.34 -12.01
N LEU A 98 -4.28 1.75 -10.85
CA LEU A 98 -4.66 3.02 -10.21
C LEU A 98 -4.16 4.23 -11.02
N LYS A 99 -2.91 4.18 -11.49
CA LYS A 99 -2.33 5.19 -12.39
C LYS A 99 -3.15 5.31 -13.68
N ASP A 100 -3.52 4.19 -14.28
CA ASP A 100 -4.37 4.16 -15.48
C ASP A 100 -5.77 4.73 -15.22
N LYS A 101 -6.38 4.45 -14.06
CA LYS A 101 -7.68 5.03 -13.70
C LYS A 101 -7.59 6.54 -13.55
N ALA A 102 -6.57 7.04 -12.84
CA ALA A 102 -6.32 8.46 -12.69
C ALA A 102 -6.10 9.15 -14.05
N LYS A 103 -5.25 8.56 -14.89
CA LYS A 103 -4.96 9.04 -16.25
C LYS A 103 -6.23 9.10 -17.10
N LYS A 104 -7.06 8.06 -17.07
CA LYS A 104 -8.36 8.01 -17.78
C LYS A 104 -9.39 9.03 -17.28
N ALA A 105 -9.23 9.50 -16.05
CA ALA A 105 -10.07 10.54 -15.46
C ALA A 105 -9.44 11.95 -15.58
N GLY A 106 -8.27 12.08 -16.20
CA GLY A 106 -7.58 13.36 -16.33
C GLY A 106 -7.09 13.95 -15.01
N VAL A 107 -6.74 13.10 -14.03
CA VAL A 107 -6.37 13.54 -12.69
C VAL A 107 -4.87 13.39 -12.46
N ASN A 108 -4.22 14.45 -11.97
CA ASN A 108 -2.85 14.35 -11.42
C ASN A 108 -2.89 13.72 -10.01
N ILE A 109 -2.11 12.64 -9.85
CA ILE A 109 -2.02 11.83 -8.63
C ILE A 109 -0.60 11.78 -8.04
N ASP A 110 0.32 12.65 -8.45
CA ASP A 110 1.71 12.66 -7.97
C ASP A 110 1.78 12.79 -6.44
N ASP A 111 0.88 13.57 -5.85
CA ASP A 111 0.71 13.70 -4.41
C ASP A 111 0.16 12.44 -3.74
N CYS A 112 -0.68 11.67 -4.43
CA CYS A 112 -1.15 10.36 -3.95
C CYS A 112 -0.02 9.31 -3.97
N LEU A 113 0.88 9.41 -4.96
CA LEU A 113 2.01 8.50 -5.15
C LEU A 113 3.20 8.84 -4.26
N LYS A 114 3.36 10.12 -3.90
CA LYS A 114 4.50 10.63 -3.13
C LYS A 114 4.74 9.78 -1.88
N GLU A 115 5.97 9.28 -1.75
CA GLU A 115 6.45 8.35 -0.71
C GLU A 115 5.78 6.96 -0.72
N ASN A 116 4.50 6.84 -1.08
CA ASN A 116 3.78 5.58 -1.10
C ASN A 116 4.25 4.63 -2.20
N GLU A 117 4.56 5.13 -3.39
CA GLU A 117 5.10 4.31 -4.48
C GLU A 117 6.45 3.70 -4.11
N ASP A 118 7.39 4.52 -3.64
CA ASP A 118 8.71 4.05 -3.21
C ASP A 118 8.61 3.07 -2.05
N ARG A 119 7.73 3.34 -1.07
CA ARG A 119 7.46 2.42 0.03
C ARG A 119 6.94 1.09 -0.49
N LEU A 120 5.95 1.09 -1.38
CA LEU A 120 5.36 -0.12 -1.94
C LEU A 120 6.39 -0.95 -2.73
N VAL A 121 7.20 -0.29 -3.56
CA VAL A 121 8.21 -0.95 -4.40
C VAL A 121 9.34 -1.56 -3.58
N ASN A 122 9.75 -0.89 -2.49
CA ASN A 122 10.86 -1.31 -1.65
C ASN A 122 10.47 -2.22 -0.47
N LEU A 123 9.18 -2.29 -0.13
CA LEU A 123 8.65 -3.08 0.99
C LEU A 123 9.12 -4.56 0.96
N PRO A 124 9.06 -5.30 -0.17
CA PRO A 124 9.55 -6.68 -0.24
C PRO A 124 11.04 -6.81 0.11
N ASN A 125 11.87 -5.88 -0.38
CA ASN A 125 13.31 -5.91 -0.12
C ASN A 125 13.63 -5.62 1.35
N GLN A 126 12.96 -4.64 1.94
CA GLN A 126 13.12 -4.30 3.36
C GLN A 126 12.72 -5.50 4.25
N LEU A 127 11.56 -6.10 4.00
CA LEU A 127 11.09 -7.24 4.78
C LEU A 127 11.89 -8.52 4.52
N SER A 128 12.50 -8.67 3.34
CA SER A 128 13.43 -9.75 3.05
C SER A 128 14.72 -9.64 3.88
N ASN A 129 15.29 -8.44 4.00
CA ASN A 129 16.48 -8.22 4.84
C ASN A 129 16.18 -8.50 6.32
N ASP A 130 15.05 -7.98 6.82
CA ASP A 130 14.55 -8.27 8.16
C ASP A 130 14.38 -9.77 8.42
N MET A 131 13.82 -10.50 7.44
CA MET A 131 13.67 -11.95 7.52
C MET A 131 15.03 -12.65 7.61
N VAL A 132 15.99 -12.26 6.78
CA VAL A 132 17.35 -12.82 6.79
C VAL A 132 18.01 -12.62 8.15
N HIS A 133 17.88 -11.44 8.75
CA HIS A 133 18.36 -11.18 10.11
C HIS A 133 17.68 -12.09 11.14
N CYS A 134 16.34 -12.15 11.16
CA CYS A 134 15.59 -12.99 12.10
C CYS A 134 16.01 -14.48 12.00
N VAL A 135 16.13 -15.01 10.79
CA VAL A 135 16.55 -16.40 10.57
C VAL A 135 18.01 -16.62 11.01
N SER A 136 18.91 -15.68 10.70
CA SER A 136 20.32 -15.76 11.09
C SER A 136 20.49 -15.77 12.61
N ASP A 137 19.73 -14.94 13.33
CA ASP A 137 19.73 -14.93 14.80
C ASP A 137 19.33 -16.29 15.37
N LYS A 138 18.33 -16.94 14.77
CA LYS A 138 17.89 -18.30 15.18
C LYS A 138 18.90 -19.38 14.87
N ILE A 139 19.62 -19.29 13.75
CA ILE A 139 20.73 -20.19 13.47
C ILE A 139 21.86 -19.99 14.49
N ASN A 140 22.20 -18.74 14.81
CA ASN A 140 23.25 -18.42 15.79
C ASN A 140 22.89 -18.93 17.19
N GLU A 141 21.62 -18.84 17.58
CA GLU A 141 21.10 -19.44 18.81
C GLU A 141 21.34 -20.96 18.82
N GLY A 142 21.04 -21.66 17.72
CA GLY A 142 21.32 -23.10 17.57
C GLY A 142 22.81 -23.45 17.63
N ILE A 143 23.67 -22.61 17.05
CA ILE A 143 25.13 -22.76 17.12
C ILE A 143 25.60 -22.62 18.57
N SER A 144 25.07 -21.65 19.33
CA SER A 144 25.42 -21.49 20.74
C SER A 144 25.01 -22.71 21.58
N TYR A 145 23.82 -23.29 21.35
CA TYR A 145 23.41 -24.51 22.04
C TYR A 145 24.36 -25.68 21.78
N ALA A 146 24.79 -25.87 20.53
CA ALA A 146 25.78 -26.90 20.19
C ALA A 146 27.15 -26.64 20.85
N GLN A 147 27.62 -25.39 20.84
CA GLN A 147 28.88 -25.02 21.47
C GLN A 147 28.86 -25.22 22.99
N ASP A 148 27.76 -24.86 23.65
CA ASP A 148 27.58 -25.07 25.08
C ASP A 148 27.58 -26.55 25.45
N ALA A 149 26.89 -27.39 24.66
CA ALA A 149 26.93 -28.83 24.83
C ALA A 149 28.36 -29.37 24.70
N LEU A 150 29.10 -28.96 23.67
CA LEU A 150 30.50 -29.35 23.49
C LEU A 150 31.41 -28.87 24.63
N ASN A 151 31.15 -27.69 25.20
CA ASN A 151 31.89 -27.17 26.34
C ASN A 151 31.61 -27.94 27.63
N GLN A 152 30.36 -28.37 27.88
CA GLN A 152 30.06 -29.27 29.00
C GLN A 152 30.74 -30.62 28.83
N VAL A 153 30.78 -31.12 27.61
CA VAL A 153 31.43 -32.35 27.24
C VAL A 153 32.97 -32.26 27.42
N LYS A 154 33.61 -31.13 27.10
CA LYS A 154 35.04 -30.91 27.39
C LYS A 154 35.38 -31.01 28.88
N LYS A 155 34.50 -30.58 29.78
CA LYS A 155 34.71 -30.75 31.23
C LYS A 155 34.81 -32.22 31.63
N VAL A 156 34.13 -33.13 30.91
CA VAL A 156 34.27 -34.58 31.11
C VAL A 156 35.70 -35.04 30.80
N VAL A 157 36.32 -34.48 29.75
CA VAL A 157 37.73 -34.77 29.41
C VAL A 157 38.67 -34.28 30.52
N GLU A 158 38.42 -33.09 31.06
CA GLU A 158 39.17 -32.55 32.20
C GLU A 158 39.03 -33.43 33.46
N GLU A 159 37.82 -33.95 33.74
CA GLU A 159 37.60 -34.92 34.83
C GLU A 159 38.45 -36.19 34.65
N ILE A 160 38.58 -36.70 33.42
CA ILE A 160 39.42 -37.87 33.12
C ILE A 160 40.92 -37.57 33.33
N GLU A 161 41.39 -36.39 32.95
CA GLU A 161 42.77 -35.97 33.23
C GLU A 161 43.03 -35.78 34.73
N ASN A 162 42.02 -35.32 35.48
CA ASN A 162 42.08 -35.25 36.95
C ASN A 162 42.14 -36.64 37.60
N ILE A 163 41.42 -37.63 37.06
CA ILE A 163 41.53 -39.03 37.49
C ILE A 163 42.95 -39.56 37.25
N LYS A 164 43.53 -39.32 36.06
CA LYS A 164 44.92 -39.69 35.75
C LYS A 164 45.92 -39.08 36.72
N SER A 165 45.77 -37.79 37.03
CA SER A 165 46.58 -37.11 38.04
C SER A 165 46.42 -37.75 39.43
N SER A 166 45.19 -38.14 39.79
CA SER A 166 44.90 -38.81 41.07
C SER A 166 45.55 -40.20 41.18
N ILE A 167 45.58 -40.98 40.09
CA ILE A 167 46.31 -42.26 40.04
C ILE A 167 47.79 -42.03 40.34
N LYS A 168 48.41 -41.01 39.74
CA LYS A 168 49.81 -40.65 40.01
C LYS A 168 50.05 -40.26 41.47
N LYS A 169 49.10 -39.53 42.08
CA LYS A 169 49.18 -39.08 43.48
C LYS A 169 49.02 -40.18 44.52
N CYS A 170 48.44 -41.33 44.17
CA CYS A 170 48.33 -42.47 45.10
C CYS A 170 49.69 -43.03 45.54
N GLY A 171 50.79 -42.70 44.85
CA GLY A 171 52.15 -43.09 45.23
C GLY A 171 52.40 -44.60 45.10
N HIS A 172 53.40 -45.09 45.84
CA HIS A 172 53.84 -46.49 45.85
C HIS A 172 53.70 -47.10 47.26
N GLY A 173 53.69 -48.45 47.35
CA GLY A 173 53.62 -49.19 48.62
C GLY A 173 52.19 -49.56 49.06
N ILE A 174 52.04 -50.28 50.17
CA ILE A 174 50.78 -50.94 50.57
C ILE A 174 49.59 -49.96 50.71
N LYS A 175 49.85 -48.70 51.12
CA LYS A 175 48.80 -47.67 51.23
C LYS A 175 48.24 -47.26 49.86
N SER A 176 49.00 -47.41 48.77
CA SER A 176 48.54 -47.08 47.42
C SER A 176 47.48 -48.07 46.93
N ILE A 177 47.48 -49.33 47.39
CA ILE A 177 46.51 -50.36 46.99
C ILE A 177 45.08 -49.90 47.26
N LYS A 178 44.80 -49.42 48.48
CA LYS A 178 43.46 -48.94 48.86
C LYS A 178 43.04 -47.70 48.07
N CYS A 179 44.00 -46.80 47.79
CA CYS A 179 43.78 -45.61 46.97
C CYS A 179 43.41 -45.98 45.52
N LEU A 180 44.20 -46.87 44.91
CA LEU A 180 44.01 -47.35 43.54
C LEU A 180 42.73 -48.17 43.38
N ALA A 181 42.38 -49.03 44.35
CA ALA A 181 41.12 -49.77 44.33
C ALA A 181 39.89 -48.83 44.35
N LYS A 182 39.92 -47.77 45.17
CA LYS A 182 38.84 -46.77 45.19
C LYS A 182 38.75 -46.00 43.87
N LEU A 183 39.88 -45.66 43.25
CA LEU A 183 39.89 -45.03 41.93
C LEU A 183 39.40 -45.98 40.84
N ALA A 184 39.79 -47.25 40.86
CA ALA A 184 39.34 -48.27 39.92
C ALA A 184 37.82 -48.42 39.94
N LEU A 185 37.19 -48.51 41.12
CA LEU A 185 35.72 -48.55 41.24
C LEU A 185 35.04 -47.29 40.70
N ARG A 186 35.64 -46.12 40.92
CA ARG A 186 35.15 -44.86 40.34
C ARG A 186 35.25 -44.89 38.82
N ILE A 187 36.39 -45.32 38.26
CA ILE A 187 36.60 -45.44 36.82
C ILE A 187 35.62 -46.46 36.20
N GLU A 188 35.42 -47.61 36.84
CA GLU A 188 34.44 -48.62 36.40
C GLU A 188 33.03 -48.05 36.31
N LYS A 189 32.62 -47.24 37.30
CA LYS A 189 31.36 -46.51 37.25
C LYS A 189 31.34 -45.49 36.10
N ASP A 190 32.38 -44.66 36.02
CA ASP A 190 32.51 -43.57 35.05
C ASP A 190 32.55 -44.09 33.59
N ILE A 191 33.06 -45.30 33.34
CA ILE A 191 33.04 -45.98 32.03
C ILE A 191 31.61 -46.10 31.48
N THR A 192 30.61 -46.21 32.36
CA THR A 192 29.21 -46.38 31.96
C THR A 192 28.40 -45.09 32.10
N THR A 193 28.66 -44.29 33.13
CA THR A 193 27.86 -43.11 33.44
C THR A 193 28.21 -41.90 32.58
N LEU A 194 29.48 -41.66 32.29
CA LEU A 194 29.91 -40.48 31.52
C LEU A 194 29.42 -40.52 30.06
N PRO A 195 29.57 -41.63 29.30
CA PRO A 195 29.04 -41.71 27.94
C PRO A 195 27.53 -41.52 27.88
N THR A 196 26.80 -42.12 28.83
CA THR A 196 25.34 -41.98 28.95
C THR A 196 24.94 -40.53 29.21
N LYS A 197 25.68 -39.82 30.07
CA LYS A 197 25.45 -38.40 30.35
C LYS A 197 25.71 -37.54 29.12
N ILE A 198 26.84 -37.76 28.41
CA ILE A 198 27.15 -37.05 27.15
C ILE A 198 26.02 -37.25 26.15
N GLN A 199 25.56 -38.49 25.96
CA GLN A 199 24.47 -38.81 25.03
C GLN A 199 23.16 -38.11 25.42
N ALA A 200 22.82 -38.06 26.71
CA ALA A 200 21.63 -37.38 27.21
C ALA A 200 21.69 -35.86 26.98
N ASP A 201 22.83 -35.23 27.29
CA ASP A 201 23.05 -33.79 27.11
C ASP A 201 23.00 -33.40 25.63
N VAL A 202 23.61 -34.21 24.76
CA VAL A 202 23.55 -34.03 23.30
C VAL A 202 22.13 -34.21 22.78
N ALA A 203 21.41 -35.25 23.21
CA ALA A 203 20.03 -35.47 22.78
C ALA A 203 19.12 -34.31 23.19
N ALA A 204 19.27 -33.79 24.41
CA ALA A 204 18.55 -32.62 24.88
C ALA A 204 18.86 -31.38 24.01
N THR A 205 20.13 -31.19 23.65
CA THR A 205 20.57 -30.08 22.79
C THR A 205 20.02 -30.21 21.37
N VAL A 206 20.04 -31.41 20.79
CA VAL A 206 19.45 -31.69 19.47
C VAL A 206 17.95 -31.39 19.47
N LEU A 207 17.24 -31.66 20.57
CA LEU A 207 15.83 -31.28 20.72
C LEU A 207 15.61 -29.77 20.82
N LEU A 208 16.54 -29.01 21.40
CA LEU A 208 16.48 -27.54 21.38
C LEU A 208 16.71 -27.00 19.97
N ILE A 209 17.73 -27.53 19.28
CA ILE A 209 18.05 -27.15 17.90
C ILE A 209 16.88 -27.48 16.96
N SER A 210 16.22 -28.63 17.13
CA SER A 210 15.08 -29.00 16.28
C SER A 210 13.88 -28.06 16.43
N LYS A 211 13.64 -27.49 17.62
CA LYS A 211 12.60 -26.49 17.86
C LYS A 211 12.87 -25.17 17.13
N LEU A 212 14.13 -24.86 16.80
CA LEU A 212 14.46 -23.66 16.02
C LEU A 212 13.89 -23.72 14.61
N LYS A 213 13.60 -24.91 14.08
CA LYS A 213 12.92 -25.10 12.79
C LYS A 213 11.60 -24.30 12.71
N GLU A 214 10.75 -24.42 13.73
CA GLU A 214 9.47 -23.72 13.80
C GLU A 214 9.67 -22.21 13.93
N GLN A 215 10.69 -21.78 14.68
CA GLN A 215 11.01 -20.37 14.84
C GLN A 215 11.52 -19.73 13.54
N VAL A 216 12.38 -20.44 12.80
CA VAL A 216 12.86 -20.05 11.47
C VAL A 216 11.69 -19.94 10.49
N GLN A 217 10.78 -20.91 10.49
CA GLN A 217 9.56 -20.85 9.68
C GLN A 217 8.71 -19.62 10.04
N LYS A 218 8.52 -19.35 11.33
CA LYS A 218 7.77 -18.18 11.82
C LYS A 218 8.41 -16.85 11.44
N CYS A 219 9.75 -16.75 11.48
CA CYS A 219 10.49 -15.57 11.01
C CYS A 219 10.11 -15.24 9.57
N ALA A 220 10.09 -16.23 8.69
CA ALA A 220 9.77 -16.02 7.28
C ALA A 220 8.28 -15.77 7.03
N SER A 221 7.39 -16.60 7.58
CA SER A 221 5.95 -16.47 7.36
C SER A 221 5.43 -15.12 7.84
N SER A 222 5.84 -14.67 9.04
CA SER A 222 5.39 -13.39 9.58
C SER A 222 5.83 -12.18 8.74
N LYS A 223 7.00 -12.25 8.08
CA LYS A 223 7.49 -11.19 7.19
C LYS A 223 6.76 -11.19 5.86
N VAL A 224 6.44 -12.37 5.32
CA VAL A 224 5.58 -12.50 4.14
C VAL A 224 4.18 -11.95 4.41
N ASP A 225 3.56 -12.34 5.52
CA ASP A 225 2.21 -11.90 5.90
C ASP A 225 2.18 -10.38 6.11
N LYS A 226 3.23 -9.84 6.75
CA LYS A 226 3.41 -8.39 6.89
C LYS A 226 3.58 -7.69 5.53
N CYS A 227 4.33 -8.27 4.60
CA CYS A 227 4.49 -7.72 3.25
C CYS A 227 3.15 -7.64 2.52
N GLU A 228 2.35 -8.70 2.60
CA GLU A 228 1.01 -8.74 2.01
C GLU A 228 0.09 -7.67 2.60
N LYS A 229 0.05 -7.59 3.94
CA LYS A 229 -0.79 -6.64 4.66
C LYS A 229 -0.39 -5.19 4.40
N ASP A 230 0.87 -4.85 4.65
CA ASP A 230 1.36 -3.47 4.54
C ASP A 230 1.28 -2.98 3.08
N GLY A 231 1.51 -3.85 2.09
CA GLY A 231 1.36 -3.50 0.68
C GLY A 231 -0.09 -3.21 0.27
N LYS A 232 -1.05 -4.00 0.77
CA LYS A 232 -2.49 -3.74 0.57
C LYS A 232 -2.93 -2.42 1.21
N GLU A 233 -2.48 -2.12 2.44
CA GLU A 233 -2.79 -0.85 3.11
C GLU A 233 -2.24 0.37 2.36
N ILE A 234 -1.04 0.26 1.78
CA ILE A 234 -0.46 1.33 0.94
C ILE A 234 -1.30 1.50 -0.34
N LEU A 235 -1.65 0.41 -1.03
CA LEU A 235 -2.48 0.47 -2.24
C LEU A 235 -3.88 1.04 -1.97
N GLU A 236 -4.50 0.68 -0.84
CA GLU A 236 -5.78 1.26 -0.42
C GLU A 236 -5.66 2.76 -0.19
N THR A 237 -4.59 3.21 0.48
CA THR A 237 -4.33 4.64 0.70
C THR A 237 -4.20 5.41 -0.62
N ILE A 238 -3.42 4.88 -1.57
CA ILE A 238 -3.31 5.45 -2.91
C ILE A 238 -4.68 5.45 -3.60
N GLY A 239 -5.40 4.32 -3.56
CA GLY A 239 -6.71 4.15 -4.18
C GLY A 239 -7.76 5.14 -3.68
N LEU A 240 -7.81 5.39 -2.37
CA LEU A 240 -8.71 6.39 -1.76
C LEU A 240 -8.36 7.81 -2.21
N CYS A 241 -7.06 8.14 -2.27
CA CYS A 241 -6.60 9.44 -2.75
C CYS A 241 -6.97 9.68 -4.22
N VAL A 242 -6.70 8.69 -5.09
CA VAL A 242 -7.08 8.74 -6.51
C VAL A 242 -8.60 8.87 -6.66
N GLY A 243 -9.37 8.05 -5.94
CA GLY A 243 -10.83 8.06 -5.98
C GLY A 243 -11.42 9.42 -5.59
N LYS A 244 -10.89 10.05 -4.54
CA LYS A 244 -11.32 11.39 -4.10
C LYS A 244 -11.14 12.43 -5.21
N LYS A 245 -9.96 12.46 -5.84
CA LYS A 245 -9.67 13.45 -6.88
C LYS A 245 -10.54 13.27 -8.13
N ILE A 246 -10.88 12.03 -8.50
CA ILE A 246 -11.82 11.76 -9.60
C ILE A 246 -13.20 12.34 -9.27
N ILE A 247 -13.70 12.11 -8.05
CA ILE A 247 -14.99 12.67 -7.59
C ILE A 247 -14.99 14.20 -7.61
N ASP A 248 -13.86 14.83 -7.30
CA ASP A 248 -13.76 16.30 -7.31
C ASP A 248 -13.85 16.87 -8.73
N VAL A 249 -13.33 16.18 -9.75
CA VAL A 249 -13.51 16.55 -11.17
C VAL A 249 -14.97 16.41 -11.59
N ASP A 250 -15.63 15.29 -11.28
CA ASP A 250 -17.04 15.08 -11.61
C ASP A 250 -17.94 16.16 -10.99
N ARG A 251 -17.63 16.56 -9.74
CA ARG A 251 -18.33 17.66 -9.06
C ARG A 251 -18.11 18.99 -9.76
N ALA A 252 -16.87 19.31 -10.15
CA ALA A 252 -16.56 20.54 -10.85
C ALA A 252 -17.30 20.65 -12.21
N VAL A 253 -17.41 19.54 -12.95
CA VAL A 253 -18.19 19.47 -14.19
C VAL A 253 -19.68 19.71 -13.93
N ALA A 254 -20.24 19.08 -12.89
CA ALA A 254 -21.65 19.27 -12.52
C ALA A 254 -21.95 20.72 -12.09
N ASP A 255 -21.05 21.34 -11.32
CA ASP A 255 -21.18 22.73 -10.89
C ASP A 255 -21.08 23.69 -12.08
N ALA A 256 -20.18 23.44 -13.03
CA ALA A 256 -20.08 24.23 -14.27
C ALA A 256 -21.35 24.13 -15.13
N GLN A 257 -21.91 22.93 -15.28
CA GLN A 257 -23.17 22.72 -16.01
C GLN A 257 -24.33 23.49 -15.36
N LYS A 258 -24.43 23.42 -14.02
CA LYS A 258 -25.45 24.15 -13.28
C LYS A 258 -25.31 25.66 -13.43
N ALA A 259 -24.09 26.19 -13.34
CA ALA A 259 -23.84 27.63 -13.51
C ALA A 259 -24.24 28.11 -14.91
N LEU A 260 -24.04 27.29 -15.94
CA LEU A 260 -24.48 27.58 -17.31
C LEU A 260 -26.01 27.60 -17.43
N ASP A 261 -26.69 26.62 -16.83
CA ASP A 261 -28.16 26.55 -16.83
C ASP A 261 -28.77 27.77 -16.09
N ASP A 262 -28.20 28.17 -14.96
CA ASP A 262 -28.60 29.36 -14.21
C ASP A 262 -28.39 30.65 -15.03
N ALA A 263 -27.27 30.75 -15.75
CA ALA A 263 -26.99 31.89 -16.63
C ALA A 263 -28.00 31.99 -17.78
N LYS A 264 -28.32 30.84 -18.41
CA LYS A 264 -29.34 30.76 -19.47
C LYS A 264 -30.72 31.22 -18.97
N ASN A 265 -31.13 30.77 -17.79
CA ASN A 265 -32.42 31.16 -17.20
C ASN A 265 -32.49 32.67 -16.95
N LYS A 266 -31.43 33.28 -16.42
CA LYS A 266 -31.37 34.74 -16.19
C LYS A 266 -31.46 35.56 -17.48
N VAL A 267 -30.86 35.09 -18.57
CA VAL A 267 -30.97 35.76 -19.87
C VAL A 267 -32.42 35.78 -20.35
N ASN A 268 -33.13 34.65 -20.21
CA ASN A 268 -34.54 34.57 -20.57
C ASN A 268 -35.41 35.49 -19.69
N GLU A 269 -35.16 35.55 -18.38
CA GLU A 269 -35.89 36.47 -17.48
C GLU A 269 -35.69 37.96 -17.86
N VAL A 270 -34.46 38.35 -18.19
CA VAL A 270 -34.15 39.72 -18.64
C VAL A 270 -34.85 40.02 -19.96
N ALA A 271 -34.84 39.07 -20.90
CA ALA A 271 -35.53 39.19 -22.16
C ALA A 271 -37.03 39.43 -21.99
N ASP A 272 -37.68 38.59 -21.19
CA ASP A 272 -39.12 38.68 -20.92
C ASP A 272 -39.48 40.03 -20.28
N LYS A 273 -38.64 40.49 -19.33
CA LYS A 273 -38.82 41.79 -18.68
C LYS A 273 -38.67 42.97 -19.66
N VAL A 274 -37.63 42.99 -20.48
CA VAL A 274 -37.39 44.08 -21.45
C VAL A 274 -38.51 44.11 -22.49
N GLN A 275 -38.97 42.95 -22.97
CA GLN A 275 -40.12 42.88 -23.88
C GLN A 275 -41.39 43.42 -23.24
N ALA A 276 -41.66 43.07 -21.97
CA ALA A 276 -42.83 43.54 -21.24
C ALA A 276 -42.82 45.08 -21.04
N GLU A 277 -41.71 45.63 -20.53
CA GLU A 277 -41.58 47.07 -20.28
C GLU A 277 -41.72 47.91 -21.56
N ALA A 278 -41.11 47.45 -22.65
CA ALA A 278 -41.18 48.17 -23.90
C ALA A 278 -42.55 48.05 -24.58
N LYS A 279 -43.23 46.91 -24.45
CA LYS A 279 -44.62 46.76 -24.87
C LYS A 279 -45.55 47.71 -24.11
N GLU A 280 -45.36 47.86 -22.80
CA GLU A 280 -46.12 48.80 -21.97
C GLU A 280 -45.91 50.26 -22.44
N LYS A 281 -44.66 50.67 -22.69
CA LYS A 281 -44.35 52.01 -23.22
C LYS A 281 -44.98 52.26 -24.58
N MET A 282 -44.91 51.28 -25.50
CA MET A 282 -45.52 51.39 -26.82
C MET A 282 -47.05 51.52 -26.76
N GLN A 283 -47.69 50.82 -25.82
CA GLN A 283 -49.13 51.01 -25.55
C GLN A 283 -49.44 52.41 -25.00
N GLY A 284 -48.55 52.96 -24.15
CA GLY A 284 -48.63 54.36 -23.70
C GLY A 284 -48.65 55.34 -24.89
N PHE A 285 -47.71 55.20 -25.81
CA PHE A 285 -47.67 56.04 -27.02
C PHE A 285 -48.89 55.86 -27.92
N GLU A 286 -49.40 54.63 -28.08
CA GLU A 286 -50.63 54.40 -28.84
C GLU A 286 -51.81 55.22 -28.28
N ASN A 287 -51.94 55.24 -26.95
CA ASN A 287 -52.98 56.00 -26.27
C ASN A 287 -52.79 57.52 -26.43
N ASP A 288 -51.56 58.01 -26.30
CA ASP A 288 -51.23 59.43 -26.45
C ASP A 288 -51.48 59.92 -27.88
N PHE A 289 -51.06 59.14 -28.88
CA PHE A 289 -51.29 59.46 -30.29
C PHE A 289 -52.77 59.48 -30.65
N LYS A 290 -53.56 58.51 -30.15
CA LYS A 290 -55.02 58.54 -30.30
C LYS A 290 -55.63 59.79 -29.67
N ALA A 291 -55.21 60.15 -28.46
CA ALA A 291 -55.72 61.33 -27.76
C ALA A 291 -55.38 62.66 -28.50
N GLU A 292 -54.17 62.79 -29.04
CA GLU A 292 -53.78 63.94 -29.88
C GLU A 292 -54.56 63.99 -31.20
N LEU A 293 -54.73 62.85 -31.86
CA LEU A 293 -55.52 62.76 -33.09
C LEU A 293 -56.98 63.16 -32.85
N ASP A 294 -57.58 62.72 -31.75
CA ASP A 294 -58.94 63.08 -31.35
C ASP A 294 -59.07 64.59 -31.10
N LYS A 295 -58.08 65.23 -30.46
CA LYS A 295 -58.05 66.69 -30.29
C LYS A 295 -57.99 67.42 -31.63
N LEU A 296 -57.19 66.94 -32.59
CA LEU A 296 -57.10 67.52 -33.94
C LEU A 296 -58.43 67.38 -34.70
N LYS A 297 -59.06 66.20 -34.66
CA LYS A 297 -60.40 65.95 -35.23
C LYS A 297 -61.44 66.90 -34.64
N GLU A 298 -61.42 67.10 -33.33
CA GLU A 298 -62.33 68.02 -32.65
C GLU A 298 -62.11 69.48 -33.06
N LYS A 299 -60.85 69.93 -33.17
CA LYS A 299 -60.50 71.29 -33.65
C LYS A 299 -60.96 71.52 -35.09
N ALA A 300 -60.70 70.58 -35.99
CA ALA A 300 -61.15 70.66 -37.39
C ALA A 300 -62.68 70.74 -37.50
N LYS A 301 -63.38 69.91 -36.73
CA LYS A 301 -64.85 69.93 -36.63
C LYS A 301 -65.38 71.29 -36.15
N LYS A 302 -64.77 71.87 -35.11
CA LYS A 302 -65.12 73.21 -34.59
C LYS A 302 -64.87 74.31 -35.63
N ALA A 303 -63.86 74.15 -36.47
CA ALA A 303 -63.52 75.07 -37.56
C ALA A 303 -64.37 74.86 -38.84
N GLY A 304 -65.16 73.78 -38.92
CA GLY A 304 -65.94 73.43 -40.11
C GLY A 304 -65.09 72.93 -41.29
N VAL A 305 -63.88 72.42 -41.02
CA VAL A 305 -62.94 71.91 -42.03
C VAL A 305 -63.06 70.39 -42.11
N ASN A 306 -63.20 69.84 -43.33
CA ASN A 306 -63.07 68.41 -43.55
C ASN A 306 -61.59 68.02 -43.64
N ILE A 307 -61.15 67.08 -42.80
CA ILE A 307 -59.77 66.58 -42.75
C ILE A 307 -59.64 65.11 -43.19
N ASP A 308 -60.70 64.49 -43.72
CA ASP A 308 -60.72 63.06 -44.10
C ASP A 308 -59.58 62.70 -45.07
N ASP A 309 -59.30 63.59 -46.04
CA ASP A 309 -58.20 63.40 -47.00
C ASP A 309 -56.81 63.49 -46.31
N CYS A 310 -56.66 64.32 -45.27
CA CYS A 310 -55.43 64.42 -44.48
C CYS A 310 -55.22 63.22 -43.56
N LEU A 311 -56.32 62.61 -43.09
CA LEU A 311 -56.31 61.42 -42.22
C LEU A 311 -56.04 60.14 -43.00
N LYS A 312 -56.43 60.09 -44.28
CA LYS A 312 -56.35 58.89 -45.12
C LYS A 312 -54.92 58.35 -45.19
N GLY A 313 -54.71 57.15 -44.65
CA GLY A 313 -53.42 56.48 -44.58
C GLY A 313 -52.52 56.95 -43.43
N ASN A 314 -52.66 58.18 -42.92
CA ASN A 314 -51.92 58.65 -41.75
C ASN A 314 -52.50 58.11 -40.44
N GLU A 315 -53.82 58.00 -40.33
CA GLU A 315 -54.49 57.41 -39.16
C GLU A 315 -54.13 55.93 -38.99
N ASP A 316 -54.22 55.14 -40.07
CA ASP A 316 -53.83 53.73 -40.04
C ASP A 316 -52.34 53.56 -39.71
N ARG A 317 -51.46 54.43 -40.24
CA ARG A 317 -50.03 54.41 -39.91
C ARG A 317 -49.80 54.72 -38.44
N LEU A 318 -50.46 55.75 -37.90
CA LEU A 318 -50.31 56.16 -36.50
C LEU A 318 -50.81 55.07 -35.53
N VAL A 319 -51.94 54.44 -35.84
CA VAL A 319 -52.54 53.36 -35.03
C VAL A 319 -51.71 52.07 -35.09
N ASN A 320 -51.13 51.74 -36.25
CA ASN A 320 -50.37 50.50 -36.42
C ASN A 320 -48.86 50.63 -36.09
N LEU A 321 -48.33 51.86 -35.95
CA LEU A 321 -46.91 52.11 -35.67
C LEU A 321 -46.40 51.41 -34.39
N PRO A 322 -47.13 51.45 -33.25
CA PRO A 322 -46.70 50.75 -32.03
C PRO A 322 -46.61 49.23 -32.23
N ASN A 323 -47.56 48.62 -32.95
CA ASN A 323 -47.55 47.19 -33.23
C ASN A 323 -46.40 46.79 -34.17
N GLN A 324 -46.13 47.59 -35.22
CA GLN A 324 -44.98 47.36 -36.10
C GLN A 324 -43.66 47.43 -35.34
N LEU A 325 -43.46 48.49 -34.56
CA LEU A 325 -42.21 48.66 -33.80
C LEU A 325 -42.08 47.65 -32.65
N SER A 326 -43.20 47.20 -32.07
CA SER A 326 -43.20 46.09 -31.11
C SER A 326 -42.72 44.79 -31.76
N ASN A 327 -43.16 44.49 -32.98
CA ASN A 327 -42.71 43.29 -33.70
C ASN A 327 -41.22 43.38 -34.07
N ASP A 328 -40.76 44.53 -34.56
CA ASP A 328 -39.35 44.79 -34.84
C ASP A 328 -38.47 44.63 -33.59
N MET A 329 -38.95 45.13 -32.45
CA MET A 329 -38.26 45.02 -31.17
C MET A 329 -38.20 43.57 -30.71
N VAL A 330 -39.30 42.82 -30.76
CA VAL A 330 -39.31 41.39 -30.45
C VAL A 330 -38.31 40.65 -31.33
N HIS A 331 -38.24 40.99 -32.63
CA HIS A 331 -37.23 40.44 -33.53
C HIS A 331 -35.81 40.78 -33.10
N CYS A 332 -35.49 42.05 -32.82
CA CYS A 332 -34.15 42.41 -32.38
C CYS A 332 -33.75 41.73 -31.07
N VAL A 333 -34.64 41.74 -30.08
CA VAL A 333 -34.40 41.12 -28.77
C VAL A 333 -34.20 39.61 -28.94
N SER A 334 -35.03 38.95 -29.73
CA SER A 334 -34.91 37.52 -30.05
C SER A 334 -33.58 37.20 -30.74
N ASP A 335 -33.18 38.00 -31.74
CA ASP A 335 -31.90 37.81 -32.44
C ASP A 335 -30.70 37.90 -31.48
N LYS A 336 -30.72 38.88 -30.56
CA LYS A 336 -29.67 39.02 -29.54
C LYS A 336 -29.65 37.86 -28.56
N ILE A 337 -30.81 37.43 -28.05
CA ILE A 337 -30.91 36.26 -27.18
C ILE A 337 -30.37 35.01 -27.87
N ASN A 338 -30.77 34.78 -29.13
CA ASN A 338 -30.28 33.65 -29.92
C ASN A 338 -28.77 33.70 -30.10
N GLN A 339 -28.19 34.89 -30.29
CA GLN A 339 -26.74 35.07 -30.34
C GLN A 339 -26.08 34.70 -29.00
N GLY A 340 -26.64 35.13 -27.86
CA GLY A 340 -26.16 34.77 -26.52
C GLY A 340 -26.26 33.27 -26.23
N ILE A 341 -27.38 32.65 -26.61
CA ILE A 341 -27.60 31.19 -26.52
C ILE A 341 -26.57 30.45 -27.36
N SER A 342 -26.29 30.92 -28.59
CA SER A 342 -25.26 30.35 -29.46
C SER A 342 -23.88 30.38 -28.78
N TYR A 343 -23.47 31.51 -28.19
CA TYR A 343 -22.18 31.59 -27.49
C TYR A 343 -22.10 30.64 -26.30
N ALA A 344 -23.17 30.52 -25.51
CA ALA A 344 -23.23 29.57 -24.40
C ALA A 344 -23.18 28.11 -24.88
N GLN A 345 -23.83 27.82 -26.02
CA GLN A 345 -23.78 26.51 -26.65
C GLN A 345 -22.40 26.20 -27.23
N ASP A 346 -21.71 27.17 -27.82
CA ASP A 346 -20.35 27.00 -28.33
C ASP A 346 -19.38 26.70 -27.19
N ALA A 347 -19.48 27.41 -26.07
CA ALA A 347 -18.70 27.12 -24.87
C ALA A 347 -19.01 25.72 -24.31
N LEU A 348 -20.29 25.35 -24.24
CA LEU A 348 -20.70 24.00 -23.81
C LEU A 348 -20.17 22.92 -24.77
N ASN A 349 -20.24 23.16 -26.07
CA ASN A 349 -19.74 22.23 -27.09
C ASN A 349 -18.22 22.11 -27.01
N HIS A 350 -17.51 23.18 -26.68
CA HIS A 350 -16.08 23.14 -26.42
C HIS A 350 -15.76 22.26 -25.19
N VAL A 351 -16.48 22.47 -24.07
CA VAL A 351 -16.36 21.62 -22.87
C VAL A 351 -16.71 20.16 -23.18
N LYS A 352 -17.76 19.89 -23.97
CA LYS A 352 -18.11 18.54 -24.40
C LYS A 352 -17.05 17.92 -25.30
N THR A 353 -16.50 18.67 -26.25
CA THR A 353 -15.42 18.21 -27.13
C THR A 353 -14.21 17.81 -26.30
N ILE A 354 -13.87 18.61 -25.30
CA ILE A 354 -12.83 18.30 -24.32
C ILE A 354 -13.14 16.99 -23.56
N VAL A 355 -14.38 16.82 -23.08
CA VAL A 355 -14.81 15.58 -22.39
C VAL A 355 -14.74 14.37 -23.34
N ASP A 356 -15.16 14.54 -24.59
CA ASP A 356 -15.12 13.51 -25.62
C ASP A 356 -13.67 13.17 -26.02
N GLU A 357 -12.78 14.15 -26.06
CA GLU A 357 -11.34 13.95 -26.27
C GLU A 357 -10.73 13.15 -25.11
N ILE A 358 -11.12 13.44 -23.86
CA ILE A 358 -10.74 12.65 -22.69
C ILE A 358 -11.27 11.21 -22.80
N GLU A 359 -12.52 11.03 -23.22
CA GLU A 359 -13.13 9.71 -23.47
C GLU A 359 -12.40 8.95 -24.60
N ASN A 360 -12.01 9.64 -25.67
CA ASN A 360 -11.30 9.06 -26.80
C ASN A 360 -9.86 8.68 -26.42
N ILE A 361 -9.15 9.55 -25.69
CA ILE A 361 -7.85 9.26 -25.09
C ILE A 361 -7.95 8.02 -24.19
N LYS A 362 -9.01 7.90 -23.39
CA LYS A 362 -9.32 6.70 -22.58
C LYS A 362 -9.54 5.45 -23.43
N GLY A 363 -10.11 5.58 -24.64
CA GLY A 363 -10.20 4.53 -25.65
C GLY A 363 -8.84 4.13 -26.22
N GLU A 364 -8.03 5.11 -26.65
CA GLU A 364 -6.67 4.89 -27.18
C GLU A 364 -5.75 4.23 -26.15
N ILE A 365 -5.83 4.65 -24.88
CA ILE A 365 -5.10 4.00 -23.77
C ILE A 365 -5.49 2.53 -23.65
N LYS A 366 -6.77 2.18 -23.76
CA LYS A 366 -7.21 0.77 -23.74
C LYS A 366 -6.66 -0.01 -24.94
N ALA A 367 -6.57 0.64 -26.10
CA ALA A 367 -6.05 0.02 -27.33
C ALA A 367 -4.53 -0.21 -27.30
N CYS A 368 -3.76 0.53 -26.49
CA CYS A 368 -2.32 0.33 -26.35
C CYS A 368 -1.89 -1.06 -25.83
N GLY A 369 -2.81 -1.86 -25.27
CA GLY A 369 -2.54 -3.24 -24.84
C GLY A 369 -1.51 -3.33 -23.71
N HIS A 370 -0.81 -4.48 -23.60
CA HIS A 370 0.24 -4.71 -22.60
C HIS A 370 1.55 -5.11 -23.30
N GLY A 371 2.71 -4.66 -22.79
CA GLY A 371 4.05 -5.02 -23.29
C GLY A 371 4.94 -3.84 -23.72
N ILE A 372 6.10 -4.12 -24.32
CA ILE A 372 7.10 -3.09 -24.71
C ILE A 372 6.54 -2.05 -25.69
N HIS A 373 5.59 -2.42 -26.55
CA HIS A 373 4.91 -1.48 -27.44
C HIS A 373 3.90 -0.59 -26.71
N ALA A 374 3.33 -1.06 -25.58
CA ALA A 374 2.44 -0.25 -24.75
C ALA A 374 3.20 0.93 -24.12
N ALA A 375 4.46 0.76 -23.70
CA ALA A 375 5.25 1.84 -23.13
C ALA A 375 5.47 3.00 -24.11
N LYS A 376 5.76 2.70 -25.38
CA LYS A 376 5.93 3.73 -26.43
C LYS A 376 4.61 4.40 -26.83
N CYS A 377 3.52 3.62 -26.83
CA CYS A 377 2.15 4.11 -27.04
C CYS A 377 1.73 5.07 -25.92
N LEU A 378 1.93 4.65 -24.66
CA LEU A 378 1.60 5.42 -23.47
C LEU A 378 2.44 6.68 -23.34
N ALA A 379 3.73 6.66 -23.69
CA ALA A 379 4.60 7.84 -23.68
C ALA A 379 4.11 8.93 -24.64
N LYS A 380 3.68 8.56 -25.85
CA LYS A 380 3.04 9.51 -26.79
C LYS A 380 1.75 10.09 -26.23
N LEU A 381 0.93 9.26 -25.59
CA LEU A 381 -0.33 9.70 -24.97
C LEU A 381 -0.09 10.57 -23.74
N THR A 382 0.98 10.34 -22.97
CA THR A 382 1.32 11.15 -21.79
C THR A 382 1.67 12.58 -22.16
N ILE A 383 2.43 12.81 -23.24
CA ILE A 383 2.73 14.17 -23.73
C ILE A 383 1.44 14.91 -24.10
N LYS A 384 0.53 14.23 -24.82
CA LYS A 384 -0.77 14.78 -25.22
C LYS A 384 -1.63 15.13 -24.00
N ILE A 385 -1.61 14.29 -22.97
CA ILE A 385 -2.35 14.51 -21.72
C ILE A 385 -1.76 15.65 -20.88
N GLU A 386 -0.44 15.78 -20.79
CA GLU A 386 0.19 16.86 -20.01
C GLU A 386 -0.13 18.24 -20.60
N GLU A 387 -0.10 18.37 -21.93
CA GLU A 387 -0.43 19.63 -22.61
C GLU A 387 -1.94 19.97 -22.49
N ASP A 388 -2.81 18.99 -22.71
CA ASP A 388 -4.25 19.24 -22.83
C ASP A 388 -4.98 19.24 -21.47
N ILE A 389 -4.65 18.31 -20.55
CA ILE A 389 -5.44 18.09 -19.32
C ILE A 389 -5.03 19.01 -18.16
N THR A 390 -3.76 19.38 -18.04
CA THR A 390 -3.32 20.24 -16.93
C THR A 390 -3.87 21.66 -17.04
N THR A 391 -4.18 22.09 -18.26
CA THR A 391 -4.78 23.40 -18.55
C THR A 391 -6.31 23.35 -18.51
N LEU A 392 -6.93 22.17 -18.49
CA LEU A 392 -8.39 21.99 -18.60
C LEU A 392 -9.20 22.81 -17.59
N PRO A 393 -8.92 22.76 -16.27
CA PRO A 393 -9.70 23.51 -15.29
C PRO A 393 -9.63 25.01 -15.56
N THR A 394 -8.44 25.50 -15.91
CA THR A 394 -8.23 26.92 -16.24
C THR A 394 -8.87 27.33 -17.57
N THR A 395 -8.91 26.44 -18.56
CA THR A 395 -9.60 26.65 -19.84
C THR A 395 -11.12 26.72 -19.63
N ILE A 396 -11.68 25.79 -18.86
CA ILE A 396 -13.11 25.78 -18.50
C ILE A 396 -13.47 27.06 -17.74
N GLU A 397 -12.68 27.45 -16.75
CA GLU A 397 -12.92 28.67 -15.97
C GLU A 397 -12.86 29.93 -16.85
N LYS A 398 -11.89 30.00 -17.77
CA LYS A 398 -11.75 31.10 -18.72
C LYS A 398 -12.93 31.18 -19.71
N ASP A 399 -13.39 30.05 -20.22
CA ASP A 399 -14.51 29.99 -21.17
C ASP A 399 -15.84 30.34 -20.50
N VAL A 400 -16.05 29.88 -19.26
CA VAL A 400 -17.20 30.29 -18.44
C VAL A 400 -17.14 31.79 -18.17
N ALA A 401 -15.99 32.33 -17.77
CA ALA A 401 -15.83 33.76 -17.53
C ALA A 401 -16.08 34.60 -18.80
N ALA A 402 -15.57 34.15 -19.95
CA ALA A 402 -15.81 34.81 -21.24
C ALA A 402 -17.30 34.79 -21.63
N THR A 403 -17.98 33.66 -21.38
CA THR A 403 -19.42 33.52 -21.63
C THR A 403 -20.24 34.45 -20.75
N VAL A 404 -19.91 34.54 -19.45
CA VAL A 404 -20.56 35.47 -18.51
C VAL A 404 -20.38 36.93 -18.95
N LEU A 405 -19.19 37.30 -19.43
CA LEU A 405 -18.93 38.63 -19.96
C LEU A 405 -19.75 38.93 -21.22
N LEU A 406 -19.86 37.96 -22.14
CA LEU A 406 -20.69 38.08 -23.34
C LEU A 406 -22.17 38.24 -22.98
N ILE A 407 -22.68 37.45 -22.05
CA ILE A 407 -24.06 37.57 -21.54
C ILE A 407 -24.32 38.96 -20.95
N THR A 408 -23.35 39.50 -20.21
CA THR A 408 -23.47 40.85 -19.64
C THR A 408 -23.57 41.92 -20.73
N LYS A 409 -22.75 41.84 -21.79
CA LYS A 409 -22.85 42.74 -22.95
C LYS A 409 -24.16 42.57 -23.70
N LEU A 410 -24.64 41.34 -23.82
CA LEU A 410 -25.89 41.01 -24.49
C LEU A 410 -27.08 41.73 -23.85
N LYS A 411 -27.08 41.80 -22.52
CA LYS A 411 -28.08 42.56 -21.75
C LYS A 411 -28.10 44.04 -22.18
N GLU A 412 -26.93 44.67 -22.25
CA GLU A 412 -26.82 46.08 -22.68
C GLU A 412 -27.31 46.28 -24.12
N GLU A 413 -27.03 45.32 -25.02
CA GLU A 413 -27.52 45.37 -26.40
C GLU A 413 -29.03 45.18 -26.52
N VAL A 414 -29.62 44.29 -25.71
CA VAL A 414 -31.07 44.09 -25.63
C VAL A 414 -31.76 45.35 -25.12
N GLU A 415 -31.24 45.97 -24.05
CA GLU A 415 -31.75 47.24 -23.53
C GLU A 415 -31.66 48.36 -24.57
N LYS A 416 -30.53 48.44 -25.30
CA LYS A 416 -30.31 49.42 -26.37
C LYS A 416 -31.26 49.22 -27.56
N CYS A 417 -31.58 47.98 -27.90
CA CYS A 417 -32.51 47.72 -29.01
C CYS A 417 -33.94 48.11 -28.64
N ALA A 418 -34.36 47.81 -27.41
CA ALA A 418 -35.66 48.24 -26.90
C ALA A 418 -35.77 49.77 -26.84
N SER A 419 -34.78 50.46 -26.25
CA SER A 419 -34.80 51.92 -26.15
C SER A 419 -34.83 52.59 -27.53
N SER A 420 -34.00 52.14 -28.48
CA SER A 420 -33.98 52.69 -29.84
C SER A 420 -35.33 52.57 -30.55
N LYS A 421 -36.10 51.49 -30.32
CA LYS A 421 -37.40 51.29 -30.96
C LYS A 421 -38.51 52.09 -30.27
N VAL A 422 -38.43 52.26 -28.96
CA VAL A 422 -39.31 53.17 -28.20
C VAL A 422 -39.10 54.63 -28.68
N ASP A 423 -37.85 55.07 -28.79
CA ASP A 423 -37.50 56.41 -29.27
C ASP A 423 -37.95 56.64 -30.72
N GLN A 424 -37.83 55.60 -31.57
CA GLN A 424 -38.33 55.65 -32.94
C GLN A 424 -39.85 55.83 -32.98
N CYS A 425 -40.60 55.11 -32.13
CA CYS A 425 -42.05 55.20 -32.03
C CYS A 425 -42.50 56.62 -31.68
N GLU A 426 -41.87 57.22 -30.67
CA GLU A 426 -42.15 58.59 -30.24
C GLU A 426 -41.91 59.60 -31.37
N ASN A 427 -40.75 59.51 -32.03
CA ASN A 427 -40.36 60.46 -33.07
C ASN A 427 -41.19 60.34 -34.35
N ASP A 428 -41.45 59.11 -34.81
CA ASP A 428 -42.22 58.88 -36.04
C ASP A 428 -43.70 59.23 -35.83
N GLY A 429 -44.27 58.95 -34.66
CA GLY A 429 -45.63 59.36 -34.33
C GLY A 429 -45.78 60.88 -34.23
N LYS A 430 -44.82 61.59 -33.62
CA LYS A 430 -44.79 63.07 -33.61
C LYS A 430 -44.78 63.64 -35.03
N LYS A 431 -43.93 63.12 -35.93
CA LYS A 431 -43.88 63.56 -37.33
C LYS A 431 -45.20 63.35 -38.09
N ILE A 432 -45.89 62.22 -37.83
CA ILE A 432 -47.20 61.96 -38.46
C ILE A 432 -48.23 62.97 -37.94
N LEU A 433 -48.27 63.23 -36.62
CA LEU A 433 -49.17 64.23 -36.03
C LEU A 433 -48.88 65.64 -36.57
N GLU A 434 -47.61 66.03 -36.69
CA GLU A 434 -47.18 67.29 -37.29
C GLU A 434 -47.58 67.41 -38.76
N SER A 435 -47.64 66.31 -39.51
CA SER A 435 -48.10 66.30 -40.89
C SER A 435 -49.62 66.38 -41.04
N ILE A 436 -50.38 66.00 -40.00
CA ILE A 436 -51.85 66.09 -39.98
C ILE A 436 -52.31 67.48 -39.52
N SER A 437 -51.62 68.06 -38.53
CA SER A 437 -51.89 69.40 -38.00
C SER A 437 -51.58 70.50 -39.00
#